data_AF-A0A242ZGI9-F1
#
_entry.id   AF-A0A242ZGI9-F1
#
_cell.length_a   1.000
_cell.length_b   1.000
_cell.length_c   1.000
_cell.angle_alpha   90.00
_cell.angle_beta   90.00
_cell.angle_gamma   90.00
#
_symmetry.space_group_name_H-M   'P 1'
#
loop_
_entity.id
_entity.type
_entity.pdbx_description
1 polymer ?
#
loop_
_entity_poly.entity_id
_entity_poly.type
_entity_poly.pdbx_seq_one_letter_code
_entity_poly.pdbx_strand_id
1 'polypeptide(L)'
;MRAFAYGECLSKKVEYLSSKQGKITKQDKAQVIYELRKRFPVKALLKLAELPRSTYYYWIRNSNRPDKDKELNPLIQNIYDEHQGRYGYRRIRDELINKGYKINHKKVQRIMKGLNLKSLVRIKKYRSYKGNVGKIEPNILERNFKAEKPNEKWVTDITEFKLCGEKLYFSPMLYKSTIKISSCINLFEIPQ
;
A
#
# COMPACT_ATOMS: atom_id res chain seq x y z
N MET A 1 2.68 12.17 55.47
CA MET A 1 3.01 12.02 54.04
C MET A 1 3.87 10.78 53.87
N ARG A 2 3.40 9.73 53.18
CA ARG A 2 4.24 8.55 52.88
C ARG A 2 4.46 8.48 51.38
N ALA A 3 5.67 8.86 50.95
CA ALA A 3 6.17 8.61 49.61
C ALA A 3 6.40 7.11 49.46
N PHE A 4 5.59 6.45 48.63
CA PHE A 4 5.81 5.06 48.26
C PHE A 4 6.56 5.04 46.92
N ALA A 5 7.84 4.69 46.98
CA ALA A 5 8.68 4.45 45.82
C ALA A 5 8.23 3.17 45.10
N TYR A 6 7.52 3.31 43.96
CA TYR A 6 7.15 2.18 43.08
C TYR A 6 7.14 2.58 41.60
N GLY A 7 8.21 3.26 41.16
CA GLY A 7 8.37 3.71 39.77
C GLY A 7 8.79 2.64 38.77
N GLU A 8 9.46 1.57 39.21
CA GLU A 8 10.22 0.72 38.28
C GLU A 8 9.47 -0.50 37.71
N CYS A 9 8.38 -0.95 38.33
CA CYS A 9 7.70 -2.18 37.92
C CYS A 9 6.63 -1.95 36.84
N LEU A 10 6.03 -0.75 36.81
CA LEU A 10 5.01 -0.39 35.82
C LEU A 10 5.61 -0.07 34.45
N SER A 11 6.78 0.55 34.38
CA SER A 11 7.39 0.89 33.09
C SER A 11 7.74 -0.36 32.28
N LYS A 12 8.37 -1.36 32.92
CA LYS A 12 8.82 -2.60 32.25
C LYS A 12 7.68 -3.39 31.59
N LYS A 13 6.51 -3.45 32.22
CA LYS A 13 5.35 -4.18 31.66
C LYS A 13 4.62 -3.38 30.56
N VAL A 14 4.58 -2.05 30.70
CA VAL A 14 4.05 -1.14 29.68
C VAL A 14 4.97 -1.11 28.44
N GLU A 15 6.29 -1.16 28.65
CA GLU A 15 7.30 -1.27 27.59
C GLU A 15 7.11 -2.55 26.76
N TYR A 16 6.85 -3.71 27.41
CA TYR A 16 6.63 -4.98 26.71
C TYR A 16 5.38 -4.96 25.79
N LEU A 17 4.32 -4.24 26.18
CA LEU A 17 3.11 -4.06 25.37
C LEU A 17 3.27 -3.02 24.25
N SER A 18 4.31 -2.18 24.30
CA SER A 18 4.56 -1.13 23.29
C SER A 18 5.11 -1.66 21.94
N SER A 19 5.36 -2.97 21.86
CA SER A 19 6.29 -3.61 20.92
C SER A 19 5.91 -3.63 19.43
N LYS A 20 4.83 -2.96 19.00
CA LYS A 20 4.48 -2.89 17.56
C LYS A 20 4.18 -1.51 16.97
N GLN A 21 4.03 -0.45 17.76
CA GLN A 21 3.59 0.84 17.18
C GLN A 21 4.16 2.12 17.80
N GLY A 22 5.09 2.02 18.77
CA GLY A 22 5.81 3.19 19.33
C GLY A 22 4.94 4.21 20.07
N LYS A 23 3.61 4.02 20.14
CA LYS A 23 2.68 4.86 20.89
C LYS A 23 1.81 4.00 21.78
N ILE A 24 1.87 4.25 23.09
CA ILE A 24 1.02 3.61 24.09
C ILE A 24 -0.41 4.07 23.88
N THR A 25 -1.32 3.16 23.53
CA THR A 25 -2.73 3.50 23.33
C THR A 25 -3.48 3.55 24.67
N LYS A 26 -4.63 4.23 24.69
CA LYS A 26 -5.52 4.26 25.87
C LYS A 26 -6.05 2.86 26.22
N GLN A 27 -6.13 1.96 25.24
CA GLN A 27 -6.52 0.57 25.42
C GLN A 27 -5.44 -0.21 26.17
N ASP A 28 -4.17 -0.03 25.79
CA ASP A 28 -3.03 -0.70 26.44
C ASP A 28 -2.93 -0.29 27.91
N LYS A 29 -3.07 1.03 28.19
CA LYS A 29 -3.14 1.54 29.56
C LYS A 29 -4.29 0.91 30.35
N ALA A 30 -5.48 0.83 29.77
CA ALA A 30 -6.64 0.22 30.42
C ALA A 30 -6.41 -1.28 30.71
N GLN A 31 -5.76 -2.01 29.81
CA GLN A 31 -5.43 -3.42 29.96
C GLN A 31 -4.43 -3.65 31.11
N VAL A 32 -3.37 -2.83 31.19
CA VAL A 32 -2.39 -2.90 32.28
C VAL A 32 -3.05 -2.62 33.64
N ILE A 33 -3.91 -1.61 33.70
CA ILE A 33 -4.67 -1.28 34.93
C ILE A 33 -5.60 -2.44 35.32
N TYR A 34 -6.24 -3.09 34.34
CA TYR A 34 -7.11 -4.24 34.57
C TYR A 34 -6.37 -5.42 35.22
N GLU A 35 -5.13 -5.70 34.79
CA GLU A 35 -4.29 -6.74 35.39
C GLU A 35 -3.82 -6.38 36.80
N LEU A 36 -3.41 -5.13 37.01
CA LEU A 36 -2.88 -4.62 38.28
C LEU A 36 -3.97 -4.40 39.34
N ARG A 37 -5.25 -4.40 38.97
CA ARG A 37 -6.39 -4.24 39.89
C ARG A 37 -6.37 -5.23 41.05
N LYS A 38 -5.73 -6.40 40.87
CA LYS A 38 -5.67 -7.47 41.88
C LYS A 38 -4.75 -7.12 43.06
N ARG A 39 -3.80 -6.20 42.86
CA ARG A 39 -2.77 -5.85 43.85
C ARG A 39 -2.87 -4.41 44.34
N PHE A 40 -3.45 -3.51 43.54
CA PHE A 40 -3.49 -2.08 43.84
C PHE A 40 -4.90 -1.48 43.63
N PRO A 41 -5.25 -0.41 44.38
CA PRO A 41 -6.53 0.26 44.21
C PRO A 41 -6.60 0.96 42.85
N VAL A 42 -7.68 0.69 42.09
CA VAL A 42 -7.90 1.20 40.73
C VAL A 42 -7.83 2.73 40.65
N LYS A 43 -8.29 3.45 41.69
CA LYS A 43 -8.20 4.93 41.74
C LYS A 43 -6.77 5.44 41.67
N ALA A 44 -5.81 4.77 42.32
CA ALA A 44 -4.40 5.18 42.30
C ALA A 44 -3.77 4.88 40.93
N LEU A 45 -4.09 3.72 40.35
CA LEU A 45 -3.63 3.33 39.02
C LEU A 45 -4.14 4.28 37.92
N LEU A 46 -5.39 4.72 38.00
CA LEU A 46 -5.97 5.68 37.04
C LEU A 46 -5.30 7.05 37.11
N LYS A 47 -4.94 7.52 38.32
CA LYS A 47 -4.18 8.76 38.50
C LYS A 47 -2.79 8.65 37.90
N LEU A 48 -2.09 7.55 38.14
CA LEU A 48 -0.73 7.33 37.63
C LEU A 48 -0.69 7.21 36.10
N ALA A 49 -1.69 6.57 35.51
CA ALA A 49 -1.77 6.39 34.05
C ALA A 49 -2.37 7.59 33.30
N GLU A 50 -2.79 8.64 34.03
CA GLU A 50 -3.53 9.80 33.53
C GLU A 50 -4.73 9.41 32.66
N LEU A 51 -5.50 8.41 33.11
CA LEU A 51 -6.62 7.85 32.36
C LEU A 51 -7.96 8.18 33.02
N PRO A 52 -8.91 8.83 32.31
CA PRO A 52 -10.22 9.12 32.85
C PRO A 52 -10.95 7.83 33.26
N ARG A 53 -11.65 7.87 34.39
CA ARG A 53 -12.39 6.72 34.91
C ARG A 53 -13.40 6.18 33.90
N SER A 54 -14.08 7.06 33.16
CA SER A 54 -15.02 6.70 32.09
C SER A 54 -14.35 5.89 30.97
N THR A 55 -13.14 6.27 30.56
CA THR A 55 -12.37 5.57 29.52
C THR A 55 -11.99 4.16 29.97
N TYR A 56 -11.59 3.98 31.22
CA TYR A 56 -11.25 2.66 31.76
C TYR A 56 -12.44 1.69 31.73
N TYR A 57 -13.59 2.10 32.27
CA TYR A 57 -14.78 1.23 32.29
C TYR A 57 -15.36 1.01 30.88
N TYR A 58 -15.23 1.99 29.98
CA TYR A 58 -15.56 1.80 28.57
C TYR A 58 -14.75 0.65 27.97
N TRP A 59 -13.42 0.66 28.14
CA TRP A 59 -12.55 -0.38 27.60
C TRP A 59 -12.82 -1.76 28.21
N ILE A 60 -13.05 -1.86 29.52
CA ILE A 60 -13.39 -3.14 30.16
C ILE A 60 -14.74 -3.68 29.67
N ARG A 61 -15.73 -2.82 29.49
CA ARG A 61 -17.03 -3.24 28.98
C ARG A 61 -16.93 -3.72 27.53
N ASN A 62 -16.05 -3.11 26.74
CA ASN A 62 -15.83 -3.47 25.34
C ASN A 62 -14.87 -4.66 25.15
N SER A 63 -13.93 -4.90 26.07
CA SER A 63 -12.92 -5.96 25.94
C SER A 63 -13.51 -7.36 25.91
N ASN A 64 -14.68 -7.54 26.54
CA ASN A 64 -15.40 -8.82 26.56
C ASN A 64 -16.34 -9.01 25.37
N ARG A 65 -16.41 -8.08 24.42
CA ARG A 65 -17.25 -8.25 23.24
C ARG A 65 -16.62 -9.30 22.32
N PRO A 66 -17.37 -10.33 21.89
CA PRO A 66 -16.87 -11.28 20.92
C PRO A 66 -16.52 -10.55 19.62
N ASP A 67 -15.34 -10.83 19.10
CA ASP A 67 -14.93 -10.32 17.80
C ASP A 67 -15.79 -10.99 16.72
N LYS A 68 -16.61 -10.18 16.04
CA LYS A 68 -17.54 -10.63 15.00
C LYS A 68 -16.83 -11.19 13.76
N ASP A 69 -15.53 -10.94 13.65
CA ASP A 69 -14.73 -11.34 12.51
C ASP A 69 -13.82 -12.55 12.82
N LYS A 70 -13.83 -13.07 14.05
CA LYS A 70 -12.97 -14.18 14.50
C LYS A 70 -13.06 -15.43 13.61
N GLU A 71 -14.27 -15.75 13.15
CA GLU A 71 -14.50 -16.92 12.28
C GLU A 71 -14.05 -16.67 10.83
N LEU A 72 -14.14 -15.41 10.36
CA LEU A 72 -13.82 -15.05 8.97
C LEU A 72 -12.33 -14.83 8.74
N ASN A 73 -11.60 -14.41 9.77
CA ASN A 73 -10.15 -14.20 9.71
C ASN A 73 -9.39 -15.46 9.22
N PRO A 74 -9.54 -16.65 9.84
CA PRO A 74 -8.83 -17.85 9.40
C PRO A 74 -9.30 -18.32 8.02
N LEU A 75 -10.59 -18.18 7.69
CA LEU A 75 -11.11 -18.56 6.37
C LEU A 75 -10.49 -17.72 5.25
N ILE A 76 -10.41 -16.41 5.44
CA ILE A 76 -9.78 -15.49 4.47
C ILE A 76 -8.29 -15.80 4.34
N GLN A 77 -7.61 -16.09 5.46
CA GLN A 77 -6.19 -16.45 5.47
C GLN A 77 -5.95 -17.75 4.69
N ASN A 78 -6.74 -18.80 4.96
CA ASN A 78 -6.63 -20.08 4.26
C ASN A 78 -6.84 -19.93 2.75
N ILE A 79 -7.89 -19.21 2.32
CA ILE A 79 -8.12 -18.96 0.88
C ILE A 79 -6.96 -18.16 0.27
N TYR A 80 -6.42 -17.19 1.00
CA TYR A 80 -5.29 -16.39 0.51
C TYR A 80 -4.04 -17.26 0.33
N ASP A 81 -3.75 -18.15 1.28
CA ASP A 81 -2.58 -19.04 1.27
C ASP A 81 -2.72 -20.17 0.24
N GLU A 82 -3.91 -20.76 0.09
CA GLU A 82 -4.27 -21.71 -0.98
C GLU A 82 -3.93 -21.14 -2.37
N HIS A 83 -4.17 -19.84 -2.57
CA HIS A 83 -3.90 -19.15 -3.83
C HIS A 83 -2.55 -18.39 -3.85
N GLN A 84 -1.64 -18.69 -2.93
CA GLN A 84 -0.28 -18.12 -2.87
C GLN A 84 -0.25 -16.59 -2.92
N GLY A 85 -1.22 -15.93 -2.27
CA GLY A 85 -1.34 -14.47 -2.26
C GLY A 85 -1.65 -13.82 -3.60
N ARG A 86 -2.10 -14.60 -4.60
CA ARG A 86 -2.52 -14.06 -5.89
C ARG A 86 -3.87 -13.35 -5.78
N TYR A 87 -4.73 -13.83 -4.90
CA TYR A 87 -6.10 -13.35 -4.80
C TYR A 87 -6.20 -12.07 -3.98
N GLY A 88 -6.93 -11.09 -4.53
CA GLY A 88 -7.33 -9.88 -3.80
C GLY A 88 -8.72 -10.03 -3.20
N TYR A 89 -9.16 -9.00 -2.46
CA TYR A 89 -10.43 -9.02 -1.72
C TYR A 89 -11.67 -9.34 -2.57
N ARG A 90 -11.66 -9.05 -3.89
CA ARG A 90 -12.76 -9.40 -4.79
C ARG A 90 -12.84 -10.91 -5.01
N ARG A 91 -11.72 -11.53 -5.41
CA ARG A 91 -11.66 -12.98 -5.65
C ARG A 91 -11.90 -13.78 -4.37
N ILE A 92 -11.34 -13.34 -3.25
CA ILE A 92 -11.60 -13.97 -1.94
C ILE A 92 -13.07 -13.89 -1.58
N ARG A 93 -13.75 -12.77 -1.87
CA ARG A 93 -15.20 -12.65 -1.65
C ARG A 93 -15.99 -13.60 -2.53
N ASP A 94 -15.58 -13.81 -3.78
CA ASP A 94 -16.23 -14.76 -4.68
C ASP A 94 -16.04 -16.21 -4.21
N GLU A 95 -14.83 -16.59 -3.77
CA GLU A 95 -14.56 -17.88 -3.11
C GLU A 95 -15.40 -18.08 -1.84
N LEU A 96 -15.54 -17.04 -1.01
CA LEU A 96 -16.38 -17.09 0.17
C LEU A 96 -17.86 -17.29 -0.18
N ILE A 97 -18.34 -16.68 -1.26
CA ILE A 97 -19.70 -16.90 -1.77
C ILE A 97 -19.87 -18.35 -2.27
N ASN A 98 -18.87 -18.88 -2.97
CA ASN A 98 -18.87 -20.29 -3.43
C ASN A 98 -18.91 -21.27 -2.25
N LYS A 99 -18.25 -20.93 -1.14
CA LYS A 99 -18.30 -21.70 0.12
C LYS A 99 -19.58 -21.46 0.96
N GLY A 100 -20.56 -20.69 0.44
CA GLY A 100 -21.86 -20.48 1.06
C GLY A 100 -21.99 -19.24 1.96
N TYR A 101 -20.95 -18.41 2.06
CA TYR A 101 -20.99 -17.22 2.93
C TYR A 101 -21.56 -15.99 2.20
N LYS A 102 -22.60 -15.37 2.79
CA LYS A 102 -23.14 -14.09 2.31
C LYS A 102 -22.40 -12.91 2.94
N ILE A 103 -21.32 -12.46 2.30
CA ILE A 103 -20.46 -11.38 2.81
C ILE A 103 -20.30 -10.24 1.79
N ASN A 104 -20.35 -9.00 2.28
CA ASN A 104 -20.06 -7.81 1.48
C ASN A 104 -18.55 -7.65 1.25
N HIS A 105 -18.14 -7.28 0.03
CA HIS A 105 -16.75 -7.04 -0.36
C HIS A 105 -16.03 -6.03 0.56
N LYS A 106 -16.74 -5.03 1.10
CA LYS A 106 -16.18 -4.06 2.06
C LYS A 106 -15.72 -4.72 3.36
N LYS A 107 -16.45 -5.74 3.83
CA LYS A 107 -16.08 -6.50 5.05
C LYS A 107 -14.80 -7.30 4.82
N VAL A 108 -14.73 -8.03 3.70
CA VAL A 108 -13.52 -8.78 3.30
C VAL A 108 -12.32 -7.84 3.17
N GLN A 109 -12.49 -6.69 2.53
CA GLN A 109 -11.42 -5.70 2.38
C GLN A 109 -10.93 -5.15 3.72
N ARG A 110 -11.83 -4.85 4.67
CA ARG A 110 -11.47 -4.41 6.03
C ARG A 110 -10.66 -5.47 6.76
N ILE A 111 -11.10 -6.73 6.71
CA ILE A 111 -10.42 -7.86 7.35
C ILE A 111 -9.02 -8.06 6.76
N MET A 112 -8.91 -8.14 5.42
CA MET A 112 -7.61 -8.25 4.76
C MET A 112 -6.66 -7.11 5.12
N LYS A 113 -7.17 -5.87 5.23
CA LYS A 113 -6.36 -4.72 5.65
C LYS A 113 -5.87 -4.87 7.10
N GLY A 114 -6.71 -5.38 8.01
CA GLY A 114 -6.33 -5.68 9.39
C GLY A 114 -5.26 -6.77 9.49
N LEU A 115 -5.33 -7.78 8.61
CA LEU A 115 -4.34 -8.85 8.48
C LEU A 115 -3.13 -8.48 7.61
N ASN A 116 -3.10 -7.27 7.05
CA ASN A 116 -2.10 -6.77 6.11
C ASN A 116 -1.89 -7.66 4.86
N LEU A 117 -2.94 -8.38 4.43
CA LEU A 117 -2.92 -9.22 3.22
C LEU A 117 -3.12 -8.36 1.97
N LYS A 118 -2.25 -8.52 0.98
CA LYS A 118 -2.27 -7.77 -0.28
C LYS A 118 -1.98 -8.70 -1.46
N SER A 119 -2.76 -8.56 -2.53
CA SER A 119 -2.51 -9.34 -3.75
C SER A 119 -1.14 -9.00 -4.34
N LEU A 120 -0.32 -10.03 -4.54
CA LEU A 120 1.06 -9.91 -5.04
C LEU A 120 1.17 -9.82 -6.57
N VAL A 121 0.07 -10.06 -7.30
CA VAL A 121 0.10 -10.27 -8.76
C VAL A 121 0.50 -9.03 -9.55
N ARG A 122 0.05 -7.84 -9.13
CA ARG A 122 0.24 -6.63 -9.94
C ARG A 122 1.41 -5.82 -9.42
N ILE A 123 2.59 -6.10 -9.96
CA ILE A 123 3.70 -5.14 -9.91
C ILE A 123 3.19 -3.84 -10.52
N LYS A 124 3.22 -2.74 -9.76
CA LYS A 124 2.93 -1.42 -10.32
C LYS A 124 3.96 -1.16 -11.41
N LYS A 125 3.52 -1.10 -12.68
CA LYS A 125 4.38 -0.67 -13.80
C LYS A 125 4.95 0.70 -13.45
N TYR A 126 6.28 0.82 -13.43
CA TYR A 126 6.96 2.09 -13.21
C TYR A 126 6.44 3.11 -14.21
N ARG A 127 6.02 4.28 -13.71
CA ARG A 127 5.66 5.43 -14.54
C ARG A 127 6.79 6.45 -14.39
N SER A 128 7.62 6.59 -15.43
CA SER A 128 8.70 7.58 -15.49
C SER A 128 8.19 9.01 -15.65
N TYR A 129 6.92 9.18 -16.04
CA TYR A 129 6.32 10.49 -16.26
C TYR A 129 6.21 11.27 -14.94
N LYS A 130 7.12 12.24 -14.76
CA LYS A 130 7.21 13.14 -13.60
C LYS A 130 6.43 14.46 -13.80
N GLY A 131 5.60 14.55 -14.85
CA GLY A 131 4.95 15.80 -15.29
C GLY A 131 5.67 16.43 -16.48
N ASN A 132 5.45 17.74 -16.74
CA ASN A 132 6.18 18.51 -17.75
C ASN A 132 7.62 18.75 -17.27
N VAL A 133 8.48 17.75 -17.41
CA VAL A 133 9.90 17.87 -17.08
C VAL A 133 10.67 18.07 -18.38
N GLY A 134 11.15 19.29 -18.60
CA GLY A 134 11.93 19.69 -19.78
C GLY A 134 11.40 20.94 -20.49
N LYS A 135 12.18 21.45 -21.45
CA LYS A 135 11.74 22.52 -22.35
C LYS A 135 10.87 21.91 -23.44
N ILE A 136 9.57 22.20 -23.41
CA ILE A 136 8.65 21.82 -24.48
C ILE A 136 8.83 22.84 -25.61
N GLU A 137 9.51 22.43 -26.69
CA GLU A 137 9.62 23.27 -27.88
C GLU A 137 8.26 23.30 -28.60
N PRO A 138 7.80 24.46 -29.11
CA PRO A 138 6.54 24.55 -29.82
C PRO A 138 6.49 23.58 -31.00
N ASN A 139 5.34 22.94 -31.20
CA ASN A 139 5.13 22.04 -32.32
C ASN A 139 5.02 22.85 -33.63
N ILE A 140 6.17 23.11 -34.26
CA ILE A 140 6.30 23.87 -35.52
C ILE A 140 5.45 23.27 -36.65
N LEU A 141 5.19 21.95 -36.61
CA LEU A 141 4.42 21.26 -37.63
C LEU A 141 2.92 21.48 -37.48
N GLU A 142 2.38 21.74 -36.28
CA GLU A 142 0.93 21.89 -36.02
C GLU A 142 0.04 20.84 -36.72
N ARG A 143 0.53 19.60 -36.86
CA ARG A 143 -0.12 18.51 -37.64
C ARG A 143 -0.32 18.80 -39.15
N ASN A 144 0.35 19.82 -39.69
CA ASN A 144 0.43 20.07 -41.12
C ASN A 144 1.53 19.20 -41.77
N PHE A 145 1.13 18.02 -42.23
CA PHE A 145 2.00 17.03 -42.88
C PHE A 145 2.02 17.13 -44.43
N LYS A 146 1.51 18.23 -45.01
CA LYS A 146 1.57 18.49 -46.45
C LYS A 146 2.81 19.33 -46.77
N ALA A 147 3.54 18.97 -47.82
CA ALA A 147 4.70 19.69 -48.36
C ALA A 147 4.52 19.79 -49.88
N GLU A 148 4.91 20.90 -50.47
CA GLU A 148 4.78 21.14 -51.92
C GLU A 148 5.99 20.60 -52.67
N LYS A 149 7.17 20.58 -52.02
CA LYS A 149 8.41 20.05 -52.60
C LYS A 149 9.04 18.96 -51.73
N PRO A 150 9.83 18.08 -52.35
CA PRO A 150 10.65 17.12 -51.60
C PRO A 150 11.65 17.87 -50.69
N ASN A 151 12.01 17.28 -49.53
CA ASN A 151 12.93 17.83 -48.50
C ASN A 151 12.43 19.00 -47.63
N GLU A 152 11.18 19.43 -47.71
CA GLU A 152 10.67 20.53 -46.88
C GLU A 152 10.33 20.12 -45.44
N LYS A 153 9.92 18.87 -45.24
CA LYS A 153 9.48 18.36 -43.93
C LYS A 153 10.08 16.99 -43.67
N TRP A 154 10.84 16.88 -42.59
CA TRP A 154 11.46 15.65 -42.11
C TRP A 154 10.81 15.30 -40.78
N VAL A 155 10.31 14.07 -40.66
CA VAL A 155 9.71 13.57 -39.42
C VAL A 155 10.47 12.34 -38.99
N THR A 156 10.98 12.37 -37.77
CA THR A 156 11.62 11.24 -37.10
C THR A 156 10.79 10.86 -35.89
N ASP A 157 10.38 9.61 -35.82
CA ASP A 157 9.87 9.05 -34.56
C ASP A 157 11.04 8.38 -33.84
N ILE A 158 11.06 8.35 -32.50
CA ILE A 158 12.07 7.61 -31.73
C ILE A 158 11.31 6.59 -30.88
N THR A 159 11.49 5.31 -31.22
CA THR A 159 10.83 4.20 -30.53
C THR A 159 11.84 3.46 -29.67
N GLU A 160 11.61 3.43 -28.35
CA GLU A 160 12.39 2.62 -27.40
C GLU A 160 11.88 1.17 -27.39
N PHE A 161 12.78 0.23 -27.68
CA PHE A 161 12.57 -1.20 -27.53
C PHE A 161 13.36 -1.73 -26.34
N LYS A 162 12.75 -2.62 -25.55
CA LYS A 162 13.44 -3.34 -24.47
C LYS A 162 13.59 -4.79 -24.88
N LEU A 163 14.81 -5.20 -25.18
CA LEU A 163 15.15 -6.57 -25.53
C LEU A 163 16.20 -7.07 -24.53
N CYS A 164 15.93 -8.19 -23.87
CA CYS A 164 16.87 -8.88 -22.97
C CYS A 164 17.53 -8.02 -21.87
N GLY A 165 16.85 -6.96 -21.41
CA GLY A 165 17.39 -6.08 -20.35
C GLY A 165 18.17 -4.88 -20.88
N GLU A 166 18.45 -4.81 -22.17
CA GLU A 166 19.08 -3.69 -22.85
C GLU A 166 18.03 -2.79 -23.53
N LYS A 167 18.35 -1.51 -23.62
CA LYS A 167 17.50 -0.51 -24.29
C LYS A 167 18.04 -0.27 -25.68
N LEU A 168 17.23 -0.55 -26.69
CA LEU A 168 17.51 -0.25 -28.09
C LEU A 168 16.62 0.89 -28.55
N TYR A 169 17.19 1.83 -29.30
CA TYR A 169 16.48 2.99 -29.83
C TYR A 169 16.39 2.87 -31.35
N PHE A 170 15.17 2.90 -31.87
CA PHE A 170 14.90 2.87 -33.30
C PHE A 170 14.35 4.23 -33.74
N SER A 171 15.02 4.87 -34.70
CA SER A 171 14.60 6.16 -35.22
C SER A 171 14.26 6.09 -36.71
N PRO A 172 13.02 5.74 -37.08
CA PRO A 172 12.61 5.79 -38.47
C PRO A 172 12.55 7.25 -38.97
N MET A 173 13.23 7.54 -40.08
CA MET A 173 13.04 8.79 -40.82
C MET A 173 12.01 8.57 -41.92
N LEU A 174 10.97 9.42 -41.96
CA LEU A 174 9.92 9.36 -42.97
C LEU A 174 10.07 10.49 -43.99
N TYR A 175 9.99 10.12 -45.27
CA TYR A 175 10.02 11.05 -46.41
C TYR A 175 8.76 10.92 -47.26
N LYS A 176 8.11 12.03 -47.61
CA LYS A 176 6.71 12.02 -48.12
C LYS A 176 6.54 12.35 -49.61
N SER A 177 7.41 11.85 -50.48
CA SER A 177 7.10 11.68 -51.92
C SER A 177 6.96 10.22 -52.36
N THR A 178 7.41 9.26 -51.54
CA THR A 178 7.16 7.82 -51.67
C THR A 178 7.44 7.24 -50.28
N ILE A 179 6.52 6.48 -49.69
CA ILE A 179 6.77 5.84 -48.38
C ILE A 179 7.82 4.74 -48.61
N LYS A 180 9.10 5.14 -48.58
CA LYS A 180 10.24 4.25 -48.49
C LYS A 180 10.85 4.48 -47.11
N ILE A 181 10.89 3.41 -46.32
CA ILE A 181 11.67 3.38 -45.09
C ILE A 181 13.13 3.28 -45.54
N SER A 182 13.85 4.40 -45.56
CA SER A 182 15.31 4.38 -45.70
C SER A 182 15.87 3.90 -44.37
N SER A 183 16.22 2.62 -44.30
CA SER A 183 16.87 2.02 -43.13
C SER A 183 18.28 2.60 -42.99
N CYS A 184 18.46 3.61 -42.14
CA CYS A 184 19.75 3.91 -41.55
C CYS A 184 19.72 3.38 -40.12
N ILE A 185 20.34 2.22 -39.89
CA ILE A 185 20.61 1.73 -38.54
C ILE A 185 21.72 2.62 -37.99
N ASN A 186 21.35 3.76 -37.41
CA ASN A 186 22.24 4.47 -36.50
C ASN A 186 21.94 3.92 -35.11
N LEU A 187 22.69 2.89 -34.72
CA LEU A 187 22.83 2.46 -33.32
C LEU A 187 23.56 3.59 -32.59
N PHE A 188 22.80 4.56 -32.10
CA PHE A 188 23.32 5.56 -31.17
C PHE A 188 23.20 4.97 -29.76
N GLU A 189 24.30 4.45 -29.24
CA GLU A 189 24.44 4.27 -27.79
C GLU A 189 24.50 5.66 -27.16
N ILE A 190 23.48 6.02 -26.39
CA ILE A 190 23.51 7.19 -25.53
C ILE A 190 24.18 6.73 -24.22
N PRO A 191 25.41 7.17 -23.89
CA PRO A 191 26.00 6.86 -22.60
C PRO A 191 25.18 7.51 -21.48
N GLN A 192 25.12 6.81 -20.35
CA GLN A 192 24.30 7.12 -19.18
C GLN A 192 24.54 8.52 -18.60
#